data_AF-A0AAU8MPV7-F1
#
_entry.id   AF-A0AAU8MPV7-F1
#
_cell.length_a   1.000
_cell.length_b   1.000
_cell.length_c   1.000
_cell.angle_alpha   90.00
_cell.angle_beta   90.00
_cell.angle_gamma   90.00
#
_symmetry.space_group_name_H-M   'P 1'
#
loop_
_entity.id
_entity.type
_entity.pdbx_description
1 polymer ?
#
loop_
_entity_poly.entity_id
_entity_poly.type
_entity_poly.pdbx_seq_one_letter_code
_entity_poly.pdbx_strand_id
1 'polypeptide(L)'
;MDSKGKTASRGGSGQARRRAARAADAPALPRSAAREPNPIERYIACFVTARAAAEAAGVSTAMLRRMRGRGFVSTRARALLMAQACDFRIAAAELLALPAQVP
;
A
#
# COMPACT_ATOMS: atom_id res chain seq x y z
N MET A 1 -64.14 0.64 23.37
CA MET A 1 -63.49 1.87 22.89
C MET A 1 -62.00 1.64 22.83
N ASP A 2 -61.21 1.93 21.82
CA ASP A 2 -61.37 1.99 20.37
C ASP A 2 -59.95 1.82 19.81
N SER A 3 -59.90 1.16 18.67
CA SER A 3 -58.78 0.88 17.79
C SER A 3 -57.87 2.06 17.42
N LYS A 4 -56.56 1.81 17.32
CA LYS A 4 -55.66 2.15 16.18
C LYS A 4 -54.22 1.77 16.54
N GLY A 5 -53.54 0.85 15.85
CA GLY A 5 -53.22 0.89 14.41
C GLY A 5 -51.72 1.24 14.31
N LYS A 6 -50.82 0.26 14.23
CA LYS A 6 -50.30 -0.37 12.99
C LYS A 6 -49.19 0.44 12.32
N THR A 7 -47.95 -0.01 12.49
CA THR A 7 -46.83 0.05 11.52
C THR A 7 -45.74 -0.90 12.05
N ALA A 8 -45.55 -2.09 11.45
CA ALA A 8 -44.60 -2.35 10.35
C ALA A 8 -43.17 -1.97 10.75
N SER A 9 -42.16 -2.84 10.80
CA SER A 9 -41.75 -3.87 9.85
C SER A 9 -40.73 -4.78 10.55
N ARG A 10 -40.91 -6.10 10.50
CA ARG A 10 -40.12 -7.03 9.65
C ARG A 10 -38.62 -6.75 9.62
N GLY A 11 -37.84 -7.71 10.10
CA GLY A 11 -36.56 -7.99 9.45
C GLY A 11 -35.44 -8.56 10.33
N GLY A 12 -35.42 -9.88 10.48
CA GLY A 12 -34.17 -10.59 10.21
C GLY A 12 -33.18 -10.79 11.36
N SER A 13 -33.59 -11.57 12.36
CA SER A 13 -32.71 -12.26 13.33
C SER A 13 -31.78 -13.32 12.70
N GLY A 14 -31.35 -13.14 11.44
CA GLY A 14 -30.73 -14.16 10.60
C GLY A 14 -29.48 -13.72 9.83
N GLN A 15 -28.89 -12.55 10.15
CA GLN A 15 -27.70 -12.04 9.46
C GLN A 15 -26.40 -12.18 10.28
N ALA A 16 -26.46 -12.19 11.61
CA ALA A 16 -25.27 -12.30 12.46
C ALA A 16 -24.61 -13.70 12.43
N ARG A 17 -25.42 -14.77 12.27
CA ARG A 17 -24.90 -16.16 12.36
C ARG A 17 -24.38 -16.73 11.03
N ARG A 18 -24.65 -16.05 9.90
CA ARG A 18 -24.21 -16.48 8.56
C ARG A 18 -22.91 -15.83 8.07
N ARG A 19 -22.29 -14.93 8.86
CA ARG A 19 -20.93 -14.43 8.58
C ARG A 19 -19.81 -15.26 9.21
N ALA A 20 -20.14 -16.14 10.17
CA ALA A 20 -19.15 -16.96 10.88
C ALA A 20 -18.83 -18.30 10.20
N ALA A 21 -19.61 -18.73 9.18
CA ALA A 21 -19.45 -20.05 8.55
C ALA A 21 -18.87 -20.01 7.12
N ARG A 22 -18.52 -18.83 6.59
CA ARG A 22 -17.81 -18.67 5.30
C ARG A 22 -16.38 -18.15 5.46
N ALA A 23 -15.84 -18.19 6.68
CA ALA A 23 -14.46 -17.82 6.98
C ALA A 23 -13.53 -19.05 7.09
N ALA A 24 -14.01 -20.25 6.72
CA ALA A 24 -13.26 -21.50 6.82
C ALA A 24 -12.76 -22.04 5.46
N ASP A 25 -13.03 -21.33 4.36
CA ASP A 25 -12.66 -21.76 2.99
C ASP A 25 -12.11 -20.58 2.17
N ALA A 26 -11.42 -19.66 2.84
CA ALA A 26 -10.47 -18.79 2.14
C ALA A 26 -9.11 -19.42 2.39
N PRO A 27 -8.30 -19.74 1.36
CA PRO A 27 -6.92 -20.09 1.61
C PRO A 27 -6.33 -18.94 2.42
N ALA A 28 -5.87 -19.26 3.63
CA ALA A 28 -5.12 -18.34 4.45
C ALA A 28 -3.91 -17.95 3.62
N LEU A 29 -3.99 -16.81 2.91
CA LEU A 29 -2.86 -16.19 2.25
C LEU A 29 -1.74 -16.19 3.28
N PRO A 30 -0.56 -16.74 2.96
CA PRO A 30 0.48 -16.95 3.94
C PRO A 30 0.74 -15.62 4.67
N ARG A 31 0.41 -15.60 5.96
CA ARG A 31 0.89 -14.56 6.87
C ARG A 31 2.41 -14.68 6.80
N SER A 32 3.03 -13.74 6.08
CA SER A 32 4.46 -13.72 5.70
C SER A 32 4.79 -14.37 4.35
N ALA A 33 4.14 -13.94 3.26
CA ALA A 33 4.97 -13.61 2.10
C ALA A 33 5.93 -12.51 2.59
N ALA A 34 7.23 -12.77 2.59
CA ALA A 34 8.25 -11.76 2.85
C ALA A 34 7.91 -10.56 1.95
N ARG A 35 7.28 -9.53 2.54
CA ARG A 35 6.76 -8.40 1.79
C ARG A 35 7.99 -7.79 1.16
N GLU A 36 8.12 -7.92 -0.16
CA GLU A 36 9.32 -7.43 -0.85
C GLU A 36 9.62 -6.02 -0.36
N PRO A 37 10.87 -5.75 0.03
CA PRO A 37 11.20 -4.49 0.65
C PRO A 37 10.79 -3.37 -0.29
N ASN A 38 10.04 -2.44 0.27
CA ASN A 38 9.48 -1.31 -0.45
C ASN A 38 10.57 -0.68 -1.34
N PRO A 39 10.32 -0.43 -2.62
CA PRO A 39 11.35 0.06 -3.53
C PRO A 39 11.96 1.40 -3.05
N ILE A 40 11.21 2.19 -2.29
CA ILE A 40 11.73 3.40 -1.63
C ILE A 40 12.69 3.06 -0.48
N GLU A 41 12.46 2.00 0.27
CA GLU A 41 13.38 1.53 1.31
C GLU A 41 14.66 0.97 0.71
N ARG A 42 14.55 0.21 -0.39
CA ARG A 42 15.70 -0.24 -1.16
C ARG A 42 16.51 0.96 -1.69
N TYR A 43 15.85 2.01 -2.16
CA TYR A 43 16.53 3.24 -2.57
C TYR A 43 17.27 3.91 -1.42
N ILE A 44 16.65 4.02 -0.24
CA ILE A 44 17.28 4.60 0.94
C ILE A 44 18.51 3.79 1.36
N ALA A 45 18.49 2.47 1.18
CA ALA A 45 19.62 1.58 1.49
C ALA A 45 20.86 1.81 0.61
N CYS A 46 20.75 2.55 -0.50
CA CYS A 46 21.92 2.96 -1.29
C CYS A 46 22.78 4.02 -0.59
N PHE A 47 22.26 4.65 0.47
CA PHE A 47 22.87 5.78 1.16
C PHE A 47 23.09 5.47 2.64
N VAL A 48 24.08 6.13 3.25
CA VAL A 48 24.37 6.00 4.69
C VAL A 48 23.20 6.50 5.55
N THR A 49 22.49 7.53 5.09
CA THR A 49 21.35 8.10 5.82
C THR A 49 20.19 8.45 4.90
N ALA A 50 18.97 8.45 5.45
CA ALA A 50 17.78 8.91 4.73
C ALA A 50 17.86 10.41 4.34
N ARG A 51 18.66 11.21 5.05
CA ARG A 51 18.91 12.61 4.68
C ARG A 51 19.76 12.69 3.40
N ALA A 52 20.85 11.93 3.34
CA ALA A 52 21.69 11.86 2.14
C ALA A 52 20.90 11.37 0.92
N ALA A 53 20.02 10.38 1.10
CA ALA A 53 19.10 9.94 0.05
C ALA A 53 18.16 11.07 -0.43
N ALA A 54 17.60 11.85 0.49
CA ALA A 54 16.73 12.97 0.13
C ALA A 54 17.50 14.07 -0.63
N GLU A 55 18.70 14.41 -0.19
CA GLU A 55 19.58 15.39 -0.83
C GLU A 55 19.96 14.93 -2.25
N ALA A 56 20.35 13.67 -2.42
CA ALA A 56 20.70 13.10 -3.73
C ALA A 56 19.50 13.07 -4.71
N ALA A 57 18.29 12.83 -4.22
CA ALA A 57 17.06 12.90 -5.02
C ALA A 57 16.53 14.33 -5.26
N GLY A 58 17.15 15.36 -4.66
CA GLY A 58 16.66 16.73 -4.69
C GLY A 58 15.24 16.88 -4.12
N VAL A 59 14.95 16.21 -3.00
CA VAL A 59 13.66 16.28 -2.29
C VAL A 59 13.86 16.64 -0.82
N SER A 60 12.81 17.16 -0.18
CA SER A 60 12.80 17.29 1.27
C SER A 60 12.69 15.91 1.95
N THR A 61 13.27 15.78 3.14
CA THR A 61 13.15 14.55 3.95
C THR A 61 11.68 14.22 4.29
N ALA A 62 10.82 15.23 4.43
CA ALA A 62 9.37 15.05 4.61
C ALA A 62 8.71 14.42 3.37
N MET A 63 9.12 14.84 2.16
CA MET A 63 8.66 14.23 0.92
C MET A 63 9.15 12.78 0.78
N LEU A 64 10.41 12.50 1.13
CA LEU A 64 10.93 11.13 1.15
C LEU A 64 10.16 10.23 2.13
N ARG A 65 9.84 10.71 3.34
CA ARG A 65 8.99 9.97 4.30
C ARG A 65 7.61 9.67 3.73
N ARG A 66 6.98 10.63 3.04
CA ARG A 66 5.69 10.43 2.37
C ARG A 66 5.77 9.38 1.26
N MET A 67 6.82 9.43 0.43
CA MET A 67 7.05 8.41 -0.61
C MET A 67 7.26 7.04 0.02
N ARG A 68 8.05 6.95 1.11
CA ARG A 68 8.26 5.70 1.84
C ARG A 68 6.95 5.12 2.38
N GLY A 69 6.09 5.95 2.97
CA GLY A 69 4.77 5.52 3.45
C GLY A 69 3.84 5.01 2.35
N ARG A 70 3.92 5.59 1.14
CA ARG A 70 3.14 5.16 -0.03
C ARG A 70 3.74 3.94 -0.74
N GLY A 71 5.07 3.83 -0.69
CA GLY A 71 5.86 2.80 -1.35
C GLY A 71 6.18 3.04 -2.82
N PHE A 72 5.97 4.25 -3.31
CA PHE A 72 6.25 4.61 -4.70
C PHE A 72 6.45 6.12 -4.87
N VAL A 73 6.95 6.49 -6.04
CA VAL A 73 7.15 7.86 -6.52
C VAL A 73 6.05 8.21 -7.51
N SER A 74 5.50 9.43 -7.41
CA SER A 74 4.36 9.85 -8.25
C SER A 74 4.74 10.15 -9.71
N THR A 75 5.98 10.53 -10.00
CA THR A 75 6.37 11.02 -11.34
C THR A 75 7.57 10.28 -11.89
N ARG A 76 7.55 10.02 -13.20
CA ARG A 76 8.65 9.36 -13.92
C ARG A 76 9.97 10.12 -13.79
N ALA A 77 9.94 11.44 -13.94
CA ALA A 77 11.13 12.29 -13.81
C ALA A 77 11.80 12.11 -12.44
N ARG A 78 11.00 12.04 -11.37
CA ARG A 78 11.54 11.81 -10.01
C ARG A 78 12.11 10.40 -9.86
N ALA A 79 11.44 9.39 -10.41
CA ALA A 79 11.96 8.02 -10.40
C ALA A 79 13.30 7.89 -11.13
N LEU A 80 13.48 8.59 -12.26
CA LEU A 80 14.75 8.63 -12.98
C LEU A 80 15.87 9.29 -12.17
N LEU A 81 15.60 10.45 -11.55
CA LEU A 81 16.57 11.12 -10.69
C LEU A 81 16.98 10.24 -9.50
N MET A 82 16.02 9.55 -8.88
CA MET A 82 16.30 8.63 -7.79
C MET A 82 17.09 7.40 -8.25
N ALA A 83 16.74 6.81 -9.39
CA ALA A 83 17.51 5.69 -9.97
C ALA A 83 18.95 6.11 -10.26
N GLN A 84 19.15 7.28 -10.90
CA GLN A 84 20.47 7.82 -11.19
C GLN A 84 21.29 8.10 -9.92
N ALA A 85 20.65 8.63 -8.87
CA ALA A 85 21.30 8.89 -7.59
C ALA A 85 21.78 7.61 -6.87
N CYS A 86 21.23 6.45 -7.21
CA CYS A 86 21.65 5.14 -6.71
C CYS A 86 22.40 4.33 -7.81
N ASP A 87 23.03 4.98 -8.78
CA ASP A 87 23.79 4.31 -9.86
C ASP A 87 22.99 3.24 -10.62
N PHE A 88 21.68 3.42 -10.75
CA PHE A 88 20.75 2.48 -11.36
C PHE A 88 20.70 1.07 -10.73
N ARG A 89 21.09 0.90 -9.47
CA ARG A 89 20.86 -0.37 -8.73
C ARG A 89 19.37 -0.69 -8.52
N ILE A 90 18.51 0.32 -8.69
CA ILE A 90 17.05 0.18 -8.73
C ILE A 90 16.56 0.81 -10.02
N ALA A 91 15.72 0.08 -10.76
CA ALA A 91 15.13 0.62 -11.96
C ALA A 91 14.08 1.68 -11.62
N ALA A 92 14.02 2.76 -12.41
CA ALA A 92 12.99 3.78 -12.24
C ALA A 92 11.56 3.21 -12.34
N ALA A 93 11.38 2.12 -13.09
CA ALA A 93 10.10 1.41 -13.17
C ALA A 93 9.67 0.78 -11.83
N GLU A 94 10.61 0.28 -11.03
CA GLU A 94 10.33 -0.29 -9.70
C GLU A 94 9.90 0.78 -8.70
N LEU A 95 10.41 2.01 -8.85
CA LEU A 95 10.05 3.15 -8.00
C LEU A 95 8.67 3.72 -8.33
N LEU A 96 8.13 3.44 -9.51
CA LEU A 96 6.81 3.89 -9.92
C LEU A 96 5.74 2.92 -9.45
N ALA A 97 4.54 3.44 -9.16
CA ALA A 97 3.34 2.61 -8.96
C ALA A 97 2.81 2.11 -10.30
N LEU A 98 3.64 1.40 -11.06
CA LEU A 98 3.15 0.64 -12.20
C LEU A 98 2.37 -0.56 -11.63
N PRO A 99 1.24 -0.94 -12.24
CA PRO A 99 0.61 -2.21 -11.90
C PRO A 99 1.70 -3.28 -12.03
N ALA A 100 1.90 -4.06 -10.96
CA ALA A 100 2.83 -5.17 -10.98
C ALA A 100 2.55 -5.95 -12.26
N GLN A 101 3.51 -5.96 -13.18
CA GLN A 101 3.34 -6.69 -14.43
C GLN A 101 3.38 -8.16 -14.01
N VAL A 102 2.19 -8.71 -13.80
CA VAL A 102 2.00 -10.14 -13.64
C VAL A 102 2.45 -10.74 -14.98
N PRO A 103 3.44 -11.63 -15.00
CA PRO A 103 3.90 -12.28 -16.23
C PRO A 103 2.77 -13.08 -16.90
#